data_AF-A0A242NGR5-F1
#
_entry.id   AF-A0A242NGR5-F1
#
_cell.length_a   1.000
_cell.length_b   1.000
_cell.length_c   1.000
_cell.angle_alpha   90.00
_cell.angle_beta   90.00
_cell.angle_gamma   90.00
#
_symmetry.space_group_name_H-M   'P 1'
#
loop_
_entity.id
_entity.type
_entity.pdbx_description
1 polymer ?
#
loop_
_entity_poly.entity_id
_entity_poly.type
_entity_poly.pdbx_seq_one_letter_code
_entity_poly.pdbx_strand_id
1 'polypeptide(L)'
;MPSQYRPQILGWIDDLDKGTNYLSGADDRLLYANDNYCAFLRKTSSDQIFYLCIFTIAFILSIPLIYLSITIILDLDLDSDENILIFITFIVMLIASFVGLYLSIPEIYQNLFTRRGCPIIFNRKTNKVYINESYFFNFTSFKNPIHFLKPNKKRIKEY
;
A
#
# COMPACT_ATOMS: atom_id res chain seq x y z
N MET A 1 30.76 16.46 -20.02
CA MET A 1 29.85 16.13 -18.90
C MET A 1 28.53 15.69 -19.52
N PRO A 2 28.01 14.49 -19.25
CA PRO A 2 26.73 14.11 -19.83
C PRO A 2 25.66 15.01 -19.21
N SER A 3 24.97 15.76 -20.09
CA SER A 3 23.88 16.66 -19.79
C SER A 3 22.84 15.96 -18.92
N GLN A 4 22.29 16.70 -17.94
CA GLN A 4 21.09 16.32 -17.20
C GLN A 4 20.07 15.70 -18.15
N TYR A 5 19.71 14.44 -17.89
CA TYR A 5 18.73 13.70 -18.65
C TYR A 5 17.39 14.43 -18.56
N ARG A 6 17.05 15.21 -19.58
CA ARG A 6 15.75 15.86 -19.71
C ARG A 6 14.81 14.89 -20.42
N PRO A 7 13.73 14.41 -19.78
CA PRO A 7 12.74 13.58 -20.45
C PRO A 7 12.14 14.31 -21.65
N GLN A 8 12.02 13.63 -22.80
CA GLN A 8 11.39 14.17 -24.01
C GLN A 8 9.89 13.85 -23.98
N ILE A 9 9.06 14.84 -23.67
CA ILE A 9 7.63 14.62 -23.33
C ILE A 9 6.71 14.79 -24.55
N LEU A 10 7.26 15.09 -25.73
CA LEU A 10 6.52 15.46 -26.94
C LEU A 10 5.30 14.58 -27.22
N GLY A 11 5.44 13.26 -27.15
CA GLY A 11 4.32 12.35 -27.38
C GLY A 11 3.24 12.33 -26.29
N TRP A 12 3.59 12.63 -25.04
CA TRP A 12 2.68 12.59 -23.89
C TRP A 12 2.10 13.96 -23.53
N ILE A 13 2.64 15.06 -24.07
CA ILE A 13 2.10 16.40 -23.81
C ILE A 13 0.61 16.42 -24.17
N ASP A 14 0.21 16.03 -25.38
CA ASP A 14 -1.20 16.04 -25.79
C ASP A 14 -2.11 15.12 -24.94
N ASP A 15 -1.56 14.00 -24.46
CA ASP A 15 -2.29 13.03 -23.62
C ASP A 15 -2.41 13.50 -22.16
N LEU A 16 -1.44 14.27 -21.65
CA LEU A 16 -1.38 14.81 -20.30
C LEU A 16 -1.98 16.23 -20.19
N ASP A 17 -1.98 17.01 -21.27
CA ASP A 17 -2.43 18.42 -21.37
C ASP A 17 -3.96 18.57 -21.37
N LYS A 18 -4.70 17.52 -20.96
CA LYS A 18 -6.06 17.70 -20.43
C LYS A 18 -6.08 18.37 -19.05
N GLY A 19 -4.91 18.63 -18.45
CA GLY A 19 -4.72 19.50 -17.30
C GLY A 19 -3.66 20.56 -17.61
N THR A 20 -4.00 21.81 -17.34
CA THR A 20 -3.24 23.03 -17.66
C THR A 20 -1.72 22.87 -17.55
N ASN A 21 -1.04 22.92 -18.70
CA ASN A 21 0.27 23.53 -18.96
C ASN A 21 1.01 23.99 -17.69
N TYR A 22 1.93 23.19 -17.14
CA TYR A 22 3.22 23.60 -16.57
C TYR A 22 3.93 22.33 -16.06
N LEU A 23 5.07 21.98 -16.65
CA LEU A 23 5.94 20.90 -16.15
C LEU A 23 6.70 21.27 -14.85
N SER A 24 6.42 22.45 -14.28
CA SER A 24 6.71 22.84 -12.90
C SER A 24 5.52 22.65 -11.94
N GLY A 25 4.44 22.02 -12.41
CA GLY A 25 3.24 21.63 -11.65
C GLY A 25 2.72 20.26 -12.08
N ALA A 26 3.58 19.43 -12.68
CA ALA A 26 3.27 18.04 -12.91
C ALA A 26 2.99 17.35 -11.57
N ASP A 27 1.99 16.48 -11.53
CA ASP A 27 1.70 15.66 -10.34
C ASP A 27 3.00 15.08 -9.80
N ASP A 28 3.26 15.24 -8.50
CA ASP A 28 4.45 14.71 -7.79
C ASP A 28 4.62 13.19 -7.99
N ARG A 29 3.58 12.54 -8.50
CA ARG A 29 3.57 11.14 -8.89
C ARG A 29 4.24 10.88 -10.24
N LEU A 30 4.40 11.84 -11.15
CA LEU A 30 5.07 11.61 -12.43
C LEU A 30 6.57 11.37 -12.21
N LEU A 31 7.01 10.13 -12.41
CA LEU A 31 8.40 9.73 -12.25
C LEU A 31 9.20 9.98 -13.54
N TYR A 32 8.60 9.64 -14.68
CA TYR A 32 9.29 9.65 -15.97
C TYR A 32 8.29 9.67 -17.13
N ALA A 33 8.59 10.43 -18.18
CA ALA A 33 7.88 10.35 -19.45
C ALA A 33 8.86 10.50 -20.62
N ASN A 34 8.72 9.64 -21.64
CA ASN A 34 9.31 9.82 -22.96
C ASN A 34 8.30 9.43 -24.03
N ASP A 35 8.56 9.67 -25.32
CA ASP A 35 7.63 9.35 -26.41
C ASP A 35 7.03 7.92 -26.42
N ASN A 36 7.69 6.95 -25.77
CA ASN A 36 7.27 5.55 -25.71
C ASN A 36 6.72 5.12 -24.36
N TYR A 37 7.20 5.69 -23.26
CA TYR A 37 6.95 5.23 -21.90
C TYR A 37 6.58 6.38 -20.98
N CYS A 38 5.56 6.19 -20.14
CA CYS A 38 5.24 7.11 -19.06
C CYS A 38 5.10 6.33 -17.75
N ALA A 39 5.68 6.80 -16.65
CA ALA A 39 5.72 6.13 -15.37
C ALA A 39 5.21 7.04 -14.26
N PHE A 40 4.21 6.57 -13.52
CA PHE A 40 3.64 7.24 -12.37
C PHE A 40 3.84 6.44 -11.09
N LEU A 41 4.24 7.11 -10.01
CA LEU A 41 4.19 6.61 -8.64
C LEU A 41 2.74 6.44 -8.21
N ARG A 42 2.48 5.43 -7.37
CA ARG A 42 1.14 5.21 -6.82
C ARG A 42 0.83 6.04 -5.58
N LYS A 43 1.85 6.48 -4.85
CA LYS A 43 1.70 7.28 -3.62
C LYS A 43 2.71 8.42 -3.65
N THR A 44 2.28 9.62 -3.28
CA THR A 44 3.23 10.69 -2.95
C THR A 44 3.92 10.38 -1.62
N SER A 45 4.98 11.13 -1.27
CA SER A 45 5.59 11.02 0.05
C SER A 45 4.61 11.37 1.17
N SER A 46 3.73 12.34 0.94
CA SER A 46 2.70 12.75 1.89
C SER A 46 1.70 11.62 2.13
N ASP A 47 1.20 10.99 1.05
CA ASP A 47 0.29 9.86 1.13
C ASP A 47 0.93 8.71 1.92
N GLN A 48 2.19 8.39 1.62
CA GLN A 48 2.92 7.31 2.26
C GLN A 48 3.05 7.54 3.78
N ILE A 49 3.39 8.76 4.21
CA ILE A 49 3.47 9.11 5.64
C ILE A 49 2.09 9.07 6.28
N PHE A 50 1.08 9.62 5.62
CA PHE A 50 -0.28 9.66 6.13
C PHE A 50 -0.85 8.25 6.39
N TYR A 51 -0.76 7.36 5.39
CA TYR A 51 -1.21 5.97 5.55
C TYR A 51 -0.36 5.23 6.58
N LEU A 52 0.96 5.43 6.60
CA LEU A 52 1.83 4.85 7.62
C LEU A 52 1.35 5.24 9.02
N CYS A 53 1.07 6.52 9.27
CA CYS A 53 0.59 7.01 10.56
C CYS A 53 -0.75 6.36 10.95
N ILE A 54 -1.75 6.39 10.06
CA ILE A 54 -3.07 5.81 10.33
C ILE A 54 -2.98 4.33 10.68
N PHE A 55 -2.28 3.55 9.86
CA PHE A 55 -2.18 2.12 10.09
C PHE A 55 -1.32 1.78 11.30
N THR A 56 -0.30 2.58 11.62
CA THR A 56 0.49 2.42 12.85
C THR A 56 -0.36 2.68 14.09
N ILE A 57 -1.21 3.72 14.07
CA ILE A 57 -2.17 3.99 15.16
C ILE A 57 -3.15 2.82 15.32
N ALA A 58 -3.73 2.34 14.22
CA ALA A 58 -4.64 1.19 14.24
C ALA A 58 -3.97 -0.06 14.82
N PHE A 59 -2.73 -0.34 14.42
CA PHE A 59 -1.93 -1.45 14.95
C PHE A 59 -1.69 -1.31 16.46
N ILE A 60 -1.23 -0.15 16.93
CA ILE A 60 -0.96 0.09 18.35
C ILE A 60 -2.24 -0.01 19.19
N LEU A 61 -3.38 0.50 18.72
CA LEU A 61 -4.66 0.45 19.45
C LEU A 61 -5.27 -0.95 19.49
N SER A 62 -5.07 -1.75 18.43
CA SER A 62 -5.66 -3.09 18.35
C SER A 62 -5.06 -4.09 19.35
N ILE A 63 -3.76 -3.99 19.68
CA ILE A 63 -3.09 -4.89 20.63
C ILE A 63 -3.70 -4.85 22.05
N PRO A 64 -3.80 -3.68 22.72
CA PRO A 64 -4.39 -3.61 24.05
C PRO A 64 -5.90 -3.93 24.01
N LEU A 65 -6.59 -3.60 22.92
CA LEU A 65 -8.02 -3.92 22.77
C LEU A 65 -8.26 -5.44 22.72
N ILE A 66 -7.38 -6.20 22.04
CA ILE A 66 -7.42 -7.67 22.05
C ILE A 66 -7.21 -8.20 23.46
N TYR A 67 -6.17 -7.72 24.16
CA TYR A 67 -5.89 -8.15 25.53
C TYR A 67 -7.07 -7.89 26.45
N LEU A 68 -7.60 -6.66 26.46
CA LEU A 68 -8.74 -6.26 27.28
C LEU A 68 -9.98 -7.10 26.97
N SER A 69 -10.28 -7.29 25.68
CA SER A 69 -11.45 -8.06 25.26
C SER A 69 -11.36 -9.51 25.74
N ILE A 70 -10.19 -10.15 25.61
CA ILE A 70 -9.98 -11.52 26.09
C ILE A 70 -10.12 -11.58 27.62
N THR A 71 -9.53 -10.64 28.36
CA THR A 71 -9.63 -10.64 29.83
C THR A 71 -11.07 -10.50 30.31
N ILE A 72 -11.85 -9.61 29.69
CA ILE A 72 -13.26 -9.38 30.06
C ILE A 72 -14.12 -10.59 29.68
N ILE A 73 -13.90 -11.17 28.50
CA ILE A 73 -14.62 -12.36 28.05
C ILE A 73 -14.43 -13.55 29.01
N LEU A 74 -13.23 -13.70 29.59
CA LEU A 74 -12.92 -14.77 30.54
C LEU A 74 -13.45 -14.53 31.95
N ASP A 75 -13.62 -13.27 32.35
CA ASP A 75 -14.07 -12.88 33.70
C ASP A 75 -15.60 -12.73 33.80
N LEU A 76 -16.28 -12.60 32.65
CA LEU A 76 -17.74 -12.45 32.58
C LEU A 76 -18.46 -13.75 32.91
N ASP A 77 -19.34 -13.68 33.91
CA ASP A 77 -20.32 -14.73 34.21
C ASP A 77 -21.61 -14.52 33.41
N LEU A 78 -22.15 -15.58 32.81
CA LEU A 78 -23.21 -15.51 31.79
C LEU A 78 -24.64 -15.67 32.37
N ASP A 79 -24.80 -15.42 33.66
CA ASP A 79 -26.06 -15.64 34.37
C ASP A 79 -27.14 -14.56 34.12
N SER A 80 -26.78 -13.40 33.57
CA SER A 80 -27.71 -12.30 33.29
C SER A 80 -27.75 -11.94 31.80
N ASP A 81 -28.94 -11.53 31.32
CA ASP A 81 -29.12 -11.07 29.94
C ASP A 81 -28.23 -9.86 29.60
N GLU A 82 -27.94 -9.00 30.58
CA GLU A 82 -27.02 -7.87 30.42
C GLU A 82 -25.58 -8.35 30.19
N ASN A 83 -25.13 -9.36 30.94
CA ASN A 83 -23.79 -9.93 30.76
C ASN A 83 -23.65 -10.66 29.41
N ILE A 84 -24.72 -11.29 28.92
CA ILE A 84 -24.75 -11.89 27.58
C ILE A 84 -24.57 -10.81 26.49
N LEU A 85 -25.25 -9.68 26.62
CA LEU A 85 -25.08 -8.57 25.66
C LEU A 85 -23.66 -8.01 25.70
N ILE A 86 -23.10 -7.79 26.90
CA ILE A 86 -21.72 -7.34 27.08
C ILE A 86 -20.75 -8.35 26.44
N PHE A 87 -20.93 -9.64 26.68
CA PHE A 87 -20.11 -10.71 26.08
C PHE A 87 -20.10 -10.64 24.54
N ILE A 88 -21.28 -10.50 23.92
CA ILE A 88 -21.39 -10.37 22.45
C ILE A 88 -20.65 -9.12 21.96
N THR A 89 -20.77 -7.98 22.64
CA THR A 89 -20.07 -6.75 22.23
C THR A 89 -18.55 -6.92 22.23
N PHE A 90 -17.98 -7.55 23.26
CA PHE A 90 -16.54 -7.81 23.32
C PHE A 90 -16.07 -8.84 22.31
N ILE A 91 -16.88 -9.84 21.96
CA ILE A 91 -16.58 -10.76 20.86
C ILE A 91 -16.51 -10.02 19.51
N VAL A 92 -17.45 -9.12 19.24
CA VAL A 92 -17.44 -8.30 18.02
C VAL A 92 -16.22 -7.39 18.00
N MET A 93 -15.88 -6.73 19.12
CA MET A 93 -14.68 -5.90 19.22
C MET A 93 -13.39 -6.71 19.02
N LEU A 94 -13.32 -7.93 19.54
CA LEU A 94 -12.18 -8.82 19.37
C LEU A 94 -11.98 -9.18 17.89
N ILE A 95 -13.05 -9.57 17.19
CA ILE A 95 -13.01 -9.87 15.75
C ILE A 95 -12.58 -8.63 14.96
N ALA A 96 -13.18 -7.46 15.25
CA ALA A 96 -12.83 -6.21 14.58
C ALA A 96 -11.35 -5.84 14.80
N SER A 97 -10.80 -6.12 15.97
CA SER A 97 -9.38 -5.88 16.29
C SER A 97 -8.45 -6.78 15.48
N PHE A 98 -8.79 -8.06 15.31
CA PHE A 98 -8.03 -8.96 14.45
C PHE A 98 -8.10 -8.56 12.97
N VAL A 99 -9.26 -8.14 12.49
CA VAL A 99 -9.41 -7.59 11.14
C VAL A 99 -8.58 -6.31 10.98
N GLY A 100 -8.59 -5.44 11.99
CA GLY A 100 -7.75 -4.23 12.03
C GLY A 100 -6.27 -4.55 11.87
N LEU A 101 -5.75 -5.52 12.64
CA LEU A 101 -4.37 -5.99 12.53
C LEU A 101 -4.06 -6.60 11.16
N TYR A 102 -4.97 -7.43 10.64
CA TYR A 102 -4.81 -8.07 9.34
C TYR A 102 -4.66 -7.05 8.21
N LEU A 103 -5.36 -5.92 8.29
CA LEU A 103 -5.25 -4.82 7.32
C LEU A 103 -4.04 -3.90 7.59
N SER A 104 -3.75 -3.61 8.86
CA SER A 104 -2.72 -2.64 9.23
C SER A 104 -1.30 -3.16 9.00
N ILE A 105 -1.03 -4.44 9.27
CA ILE A 105 0.31 -5.03 9.11
C ILE A 105 0.82 -4.91 7.65
N PRO A 106 0.05 -5.33 6.61
CA PRO A 106 0.40 -5.12 5.21
C PRO A 106 0.74 -3.67 4.87
N GLU A 107 -0.10 -2.74 5.31
CA GLU A 107 0.01 -1.33 4.96
C GLU A 107 1.17 -0.65 5.67
N ILE A 108 1.40 -0.92 6.96
CA ILE A 108 2.60 -0.43 7.66
C ILE A 108 3.84 -0.92 6.93
N TYR A 109 3.90 -2.21 6.60
CA TYR A 109 5.03 -2.80 5.92
C TYR A 109 5.26 -2.15 4.55
N GLN A 110 4.21 -2.01 3.76
CA GLN A 110 4.27 -1.38 2.44
C GLN A 110 4.76 0.07 2.56
N ASN A 111 4.20 0.84 3.48
CA ASN A 111 4.51 2.25 3.63
C ASN A 111 5.86 2.50 4.32
N LEU A 112 6.47 1.51 4.99
CA LEU A 112 7.85 1.59 5.50
C LEU A 112 8.90 1.17 4.46
N PHE A 113 8.68 0.06 3.76
CA PHE A 113 9.73 -0.63 3.00
C PHE A 113 9.61 -0.52 1.48
N THR A 114 8.46 -0.11 0.95
CA THR A 114 8.33 0.09 -0.51
C THR A 114 8.70 1.51 -0.92
N ARG A 115 9.46 1.62 -2.00
CA ARG A 115 9.86 2.91 -2.58
C ARG A 115 8.63 3.54 -3.23
N ARG A 116 7.98 4.47 -2.53
CA ARG A 116 6.91 5.40 -2.98
C ARG A 116 5.85 4.79 -3.93
N GLY A 117 5.40 3.58 -3.64
CA GLY A 117 4.38 2.88 -4.44
C GLY A 117 4.91 2.50 -5.82
N CYS A 118 5.20 1.21 -6.01
CA CYS A 118 5.79 0.70 -7.24
C CYS A 118 5.12 1.25 -8.51
N PRO A 119 5.88 1.85 -9.44
CA PRO A 119 5.30 2.69 -10.46
C PRO A 119 4.42 1.91 -11.43
N ILE A 120 3.38 2.58 -11.92
CA ILE A 120 2.59 2.15 -13.07
C ILE A 120 3.27 2.72 -14.30
N ILE A 121 3.63 1.85 -15.24
CA ILE A 121 4.35 2.23 -16.46
C ILE A 121 3.45 1.95 -17.66
N PHE A 122 3.17 2.96 -18.45
CA PHE A 122 2.43 2.89 -19.70
C PHE A 122 3.42 2.79 -20.86
N ASN A 123 3.15 1.90 -21.82
CA ASN A 123 3.89 1.81 -23.06
C ASN A 123 3.00 2.16 -24.25
N ARG A 124 3.29 3.30 -24.89
CA ARG A 124 2.53 3.82 -26.04
C ARG A 124 2.73 2.98 -27.30
N LYS A 125 3.89 2.36 -27.49
CA LYS A 125 4.16 1.54 -28.69
C LYS A 125 3.34 0.24 -28.70
N THR A 126 3.15 -0.35 -27.52
CA THR A 126 2.47 -1.64 -27.38
C THR A 126 1.05 -1.50 -26.83
N ASN A 127 0.64 -0.31 -26.41
CA ASN A 127 -0.58 -0.05 -25.65
C ASN A 127 -0.73 -0.92 -24.39
N LYS A 128 0.41 -1.39 -23.83
CA LYS A 128 0.42 -2.22 -22.61
C LYS A 128 0.62 -1.36 -21.37
N VAL A 129 0.00 -1.80 -20.29
CA VAL A 129 0.21 -1.22 -18.95
C VAL A 129 0.97 -2.22 -18.09
N TYR A 130 2.04 -1.73 -17.49
CA TYR A 130 2.95 -2.49 -16.67
C TYR A 130 2.80 -2.02 -15.22
N ILE A 131 2.16 -2.86 -14.42
CA ILE A 131 2.03 -2.62 -12.99
C ILE A 131 3.11 -3.45 -12.32
N ASN A 132 4.09 -2.76 -11.73
CA ASN A 132 5.06 -3.44 -10.89
C ASN A 132 4.40 -3.74 -9.55
N GLU A 133 3.68 -4.86 -9.44
CA GLU A 133 3.28 -5.36 -8.14
C GLU A 133 4.57 -5.87 -7.45
N SER A 134 5.12 -5.11 -6.49
CA SER A 134 6.01 -5.71 -5.51
C SER A 134 5.16 -6.68 -4.70
N TYR A 135 5.00 -7.89 -5.22
CA TYR A 135 4.26 -8.98 -4.60
C TYR A 135 4.85 -9.27 -3.23
N PHE A 136 4.15 -8.86 -2.17
CA PHE A 136 4.53 -9.23 -0.81
C PHE A 136 3.64 -10.31 -0.19
N PHE A 137 2.51 -10.66 -0.82
CA PHE A 137 1.67 -11.81 -0.42
C PHE A 137 1.83 -13.04 -1.32
N ASN A 138 3.04 -13.29 -1.84
CA ASN A 138 3.32 -14.64 -2.31
C ASN A 138 3.66 -15.49 -1.07
N PHE A 139 2.68 -16.23 -0.52
CA PHE A 139 2.87 -17.11 0.64
C PHE A 139 3.99 -18.14 0.46
N THR A 140 4.48 -18.35 -0.77
CA THR A 140 5.69 -19.14 -1.03
C THR A 140 6.97 -18.52 -0.46
N SER A 141 7.00 -17.19 -0.22
CA SER A 141 8.17 -16.48 0.32
C SER A 141 8.43 -16.80 1.80
N PHE A 142 7.44 -17.31 2.55
CA PHE A 142 7.63 -17.77 3.92
C PHE A 142 8.57 -18.98 4.02
N LYS A 143 8.71 -19.77 2.93
CA LYS A 143 9.57 -20.94 2.91
C LYS A 143 11.05 -20.61 2.68
N ASN A 144 11.38 -19.42 2.18
CA ASN A 144 12.78 -19.04 1.92
C ASN A 144 12.97 -17.51 1.96
N PRO A 145 13.40 -16.93 3.11
CA PRO A 145 13.56 -15.48 3.27
C PRO A 145 14.63 -14.86 2.33
N ILE A 146 15.50 -15.68 1.73
CA ILE A 146 16.51 -15.24 0.76
C ILE A 146 15.88 -14.68 -0.53
N HIS A 147 14.68 -15.13 -0.91
CA HIS A 147 13.95 -14.58 -2.06
C HIS A 147 13.40 -13.17 -1.82
N PHE A 148 13.33 -12.75 -0.56
CA PHE A 148 12.93 -11.41 -0.16
C PHE A 148 14.07 -10.39 -0.38
N LEU A 149 15.29 -10.80 -0.06
CA LEU A 149 16.51 -9.98 -0.18
C LEU A 149 17.06 -9.93 -1.60
N LYS A 150 16.65 -10.88 -2.45
CA LYS A 150 16.95 -10.89 -3.88
C LYS A 150 15.62 -10.79 -4.62
N PRO A 151 15.11 -9.57 -4.88
CA PRO A 151 13.99 -9.41 -5.79
C PRO A 151 14.42 -9.94 -7.15
N ASN A 152 14.07 -11.20 -7.44
CA ASN A 152 14.28 -11.78 -8.75
C ASN A 152 13.50 -10.88 -9.72
N LYS A 153 14.19 -10.36 -10.74
CA LYS A 153 13.63 -9.57 -11.86
C LYS A 153 12.51 -10.34 -12.58
N LYS A 154 11.33 -10.52 -12.01
CA LYS A 154 10.14 -11.18 -12.58
C LYS A 154 8.93 -10.75 -11.75
N ARG A 155 7.80 -10.28 -12.26
CA ARG A 155 7.24 -10.17 -13.61
C ARG A 155 6.60 -8.78 -13.68
N ILE A 156 6.83 -8.09 -14.77
CA ILE A 156 5.88 -7.09 -15.23
C ILE A 156 4.64 -7.89 -15.67
N LYS A 157 3.50 -7.75 -14.98
CA LYS A 157 2.24 -8.24 -15.54
C LYS A 157 1.89 -7.31 -16.70
N GLU A 158 1.80 -7.89 -17.89
CA GLU A 158 1.28 -7.21 -19.07
C GLU A 158 -0.25 -7.35 -19.01
N TYR A 159 -0.94 -6.22 -18.92
CA TYR A 159 -2.38 -6.13 -19.20
C TYR A 159 -2.58 -5.46 -20.56
#